data_AF-A0A7V1EEE9-F1
#
_entry.id   AF-A0A7V1EEE9-F1
#
_cell.length_a   1.000
_cell.length_b   1.000
_cell.length_c   1.000
_cell.angle_alpha   90.00
_cell.angle_beta   90.00
_cell.angle_gamma   90.00
#
_symmetry.space_group_name_H-M   'P 1'
#
loop_
_entity.id
_entity.type
_entity.pdbx_description
1 polymer ?
#
loop_
_entity_poly.entity_id
_entity_poly.type
_entity_poly.pdbx_seq_one_letter_code
_entity_poly.pdbx_strand_id
1 'polypeptide(L)'
;VLGVVRCPTVKGQSIPAYEPRAVKGIGITYATTTMGADHTAGYTIAPEILNIGGDEDPLSQKGKADLSRGFQSTTAFMVDFTGHCLFITFAILDIASGYEGVMDEVNGVLGTNYSVDDVSKLGADILRKEKAFNEAAGFTNAHDRLPEFMKYEPLPPHNTVFDVPDDTLDDVYGKL
;
A
#
# COMPACT_ATOMS: atom_id res chain seq x y z
N VAL A 1 -21.01 8.66 20.90
CA VAL A 1 -22.21 7.82 21.15
C VAL A 1 -21.88 6.43 21.72
N LEU A 2 -20.67 5.86 21.54
CA LEU A 2 -20.19 4.73 22.37
C LEU A 2 -18.87 4.99 23.13
N GLY A 3 -18.16 6.09 22.85
CA GLY A 3 -16.91 6.45 23.56
C GLY A 3 -15.73 5.49 23.32
N VAL A 4 -15.87 4.55 22.38
CA VAL A 4 -14.82 3.59 22.03
C VAL A 4 -13.80 4.29 21.15
N VAL A 5 -12.64 4.60 21.73
CA VAL A 5 -11.51 5.25 21.03
C VAL A 5 -10.53 4.26 20.40
N ARG A 6 -10.62 2.97 20.76
CA ARG A 6 -9.75 1.88 20.29
C ARG A 6 -10.45 0.97 19.29
N CYS A 7 -10.90 1.53 18.17
CA CYS A 7 -11.39 0.76 17.04
C CYS A 7 -10.31 0.75 15.95
N PRO A 8 -9.58 -0.37 15.73
CA PRO A 8 -8.51 -0.44 14.75
C PRO A 8 -9.09 -0.61 13.34
N THR A 9 -9.75 0.43 12.82
CA THR A 9 -10.39 0.41 11.50
C THR A 9 -10.00 1.64 10.68
N VAL A 10 -9.78 1.48 9.38
CA VAL A 10 -9.65 2.59 8.42
C VAL A 10 -10.72 2.40 7.36
N LYS A 11 -11.48 3.46 7.04
CA LYS A 11 -12.63 3.40 6.09
C LYS A 11 -13.68 2.34 6.45
N GLY A 12 -13.77 1.98 7.73
CA GLY A 12 -14.66 0.93 8.23
C GLY A 12 -14.13 -0.51 8.11
N GLN A 13 -12.96 -0.70 7.48
CA GLN A 13 -12.28 -1.99 7.37
C GLN A 13 -11.31 -2.19 8.54
N SER A 14 -11.35 -3.35 9.19
CA SER A 14 -10.46 -3.68 10.31
C SER A 14 -9.01 -3.86 9.87
N ILE A 15 -8.08 -3.30 10.63
CA ILE A 15 -6.65 -3.40 10.38
C ILE A 15 -6.19 -4.87 10.51
N PRO A 16 -5.45 -5.40 9.53
CA PRO A 16 -4.97 -6.79 9.56
C PRO A 16 -3.74 -6.96 10.46
N ALA A 17 -3.08 -8.12 10.40
CA ALA A 17 -2.15 -8.60 11.42
C ALA A 17 -0.81 -7.84 11.60
N TYR A 18 -0.58 -6.74 10.87
CA TYR A 18 0.64 -5.93 11.01
C TYR A 18 0.34 -4.60 11.72
N GLU A 19 1.16 -4.27 12.71
CA GLU A 19 0.95 -3.11 13.56
C GLU A 19 1.61 -1.84 12.94
N PRO A 20 0.82 -0.87 12.45
CA PRO A 20 1.32 0.28 11.70
C PRO A 20 2.19 1.24 12.52
N ARG A 21 2.11 1.20 13.86
CA ARG A 21 3.02 1.98 14.73
C ARG A 21 4.48 1.52 14.64
N ALA A 22 4.69 0.23 14.43
CA ALA A 22 6.02 -0.37 14.31
C ALA A 22 6.49 -0.48 12.86
N VAL A 23 5.55 -0.50 11.90
CA VAL A 23 5.87 -0.62 10.47
C VAL A 23 5.21 0.54 9.72
N LYS A 24 5.99 1.57 9.39
CA LYS A 24 5.43 2.83 8.87
C LYS A 24 4.90 2.70 7.45
N GLY A 25 5.59 1.96 6.58
CA GLY A 25 5.17 1.79 5.19
C GLY A 25 3.77 1.16 5.10
N ILE A 26 3.52 0.08 5.84
CA ILE A 26 2.22 -0.58 5.79
C ILE A 26 1.12 0.28 6.43
N GLY A 27 1.47 1.09 7.44
CA GLY A 27 0.55 2.06 8.02
C GLY A 27 0.10 3.14 7.02
N ILE A 28 1.00 3.58 6.15
CA ILE A 28 0.66 4.47 5.03
C ILE A 28 -0.27 3.74 4.05
N THR A 29 0.02 2.48 3.71
CA THR A 29 -0.85 1.67 2.84
C THR A 29 -2.26 1.54 3.45
N TYR A 30 -2.38 1.19 4.73
CA TYR A 30 -3.68 1.06 5.40
C TYR A 30 -4.48 2.35 5.40
N ALA A 31 -3.82 3.49 5.61
CA ALA A 31 -4.47 4.79 5.59
C ALA A 31 -4.95 5.15 4.18
N THR A 32 -4.12 4.92 3.16
CA THR A 32 -4.33 5.50 1.83
C THR A 32 -5.14 4.60 0.91
N THR A 33 -5.00 3.27 0.99
CA THR A 33 -5.67 2.31 0.10
C THR A 33 -7.16 2.59 -0.12
N THR A 34 -7.63 2.43 -1.35
CA THR A 34 -9.00 2.71 -1.80
C THR A 34 -10.04 1.80 -1.17
N MET A 35 -9.66 0.61 -0.71
CA MET A 35 -10.58 -0.39 -0.14
C MET A 35 -10.68 -0.39 1.40
N GLY A 36 -9.93 0.49 2.08
CA GLY A 36 -9.77 0.46 3.54
C GLY A 36 -8.66 -0.48 4.00
N ALA A 37 -8.36 -0.52 5.30
CA ALA A 37 -7.14 -1.16 5.82
C ALA A 37 -6.92 -2.60 5.32
N ASP A 38 -6.05 -2.76 4.32
CA ASP A 38 -5.68 -4.04 3.73
C ASP A 38 -4.17 -4.05 3.44
N HIS A 39 -3.52 -5.17 3.76
CA HIS A 39 -2.07 -5.34 3.59
C HIS A 39 -1.72 -5.83 2.18
N THR A 40 -2.66 -6.47 1.49
CA THR A 40 -2.48 -7.05 0.16
C THR A 40 -2.45 -5.97 -0.92
N ALA A 41 -3.14 -4.85 -0.71
CA ALA A 41 -3.20 -3.72 -1.64
C ALA A 41 -1.84 -3.02 -1.88
N GLY A 42 -0.84 -3.25 -1.03
CA GLY A 42 0.49 -2.65 -1.16
C GLY A 42 1.43 -3.17 -0.07
N TYR A 43 1.92 -4.40 -0.25
CA TYR A 43 2.58 -5.19 0.79
C TYR A 43 4.03 -4.75 1.07
N THR A 44 4.19 -3.56 1.67
CA THR A 44 5.50 -3.00 2.05
C THR A 44 6.22 -3.80 3.13
N ILE A 45 5.55 -4.78 3.76
CA ILE A 45 6.19 -5.77 4.65
C ILE A 45 7.31 -6.55 3.93
N ALA A 46 7.20 -6.74 2.61
CA ALA A 46 8.24 -7.40 1.81
C ALA A 46 9.63 -6.73 1.99
N PRO A 47 9.80 -5.43 1.70
CA PRO A 47 11.07 -4.73 1.95
C PRO A 47 11.30 -4.35 3.42
N GLU A 48 10.26 -4.23 4.25
CA GLU A 48 10.40 -3.74 5.64
C GLU A 48 10.72 -4.82 6.69
N ILE A 49 10.39 -6.08 6.41
CA ILE A 49 10.60 -7.21 7.35
C ILE A 49 11.25 -8.40 6.67
N LEU A 50 10.82 -8.73 5.45
CA LEU A 50 11.24 -9.96 4.77
C LEU A 50 12.54 -9.78 3.95
N ASN A 51 13.00 -8.54 3.79
CA ASN A 51 14.16 -8.16 2.98
C ASN A 51 14.04 -8.60 1.51
N ILE A 52 12.83 -8.51 0.95
CA ILE A 52 12.51 -8.88 -0.43
C ILE A 52 12.32 -7.61 -1.25
N GLY A 53 13.06 -7.48 -2.36
CA GLY A 53 13.06 -6.27 -3.19
C GLY A 53 13.72 -5.04 -2.55
N GLY A 54 14.38 -5.20 -1.39
CA GLY A 54 15.05 -4.14 -0.64
C GLY A 54 15.18 -4.46 0.86
N ASP A 55 15.98 -3.66 1.56
CA ASP A 55 16.11 -3.67 3.03
C ASP A 55 15.83 -2.26 3.53
N GLU A 56 14.60 -2.05 4.03
CA GLU A 56 14.08 -0.75 4.40
C GLU A 56 13.69 -0.74 5.88
N ASP A 57 14.22 0.22 6.67
CA ASP A 57 13.94 0.28 8.11
C ASP A 57 12.43 0.46 8.39
N PRO A 58 11.76 -0.49 9.09
CA PRO A 58 10.33 -0.43 9.36
C PRO A 58 9.93 0.72 10.30
N LEU A 59 10.86 1.21 11.13
CA LEU A 59 10.58 2.28 12.10
C LEU A 59 10.71 3.68 11.47
N SER A 60 11.44 3.79 10.37
CA SER A 60 11.64 5.05 9.65
C SER A 60 10.45 5.39 8.78
N GLN A 61 10.05 6.66 8.78
CA GLN A 61 9.02 7.20 7.87
C GLN A 61 9.58 7.70 6.53
N LYS A 62 10.91 7.83 6.41
CA LYS A 62 11.55 8.47 5.25
C LYS A 62 11.38 7.62 3.99
N GLY A 63 10.84 8.19 2.91
CA GLY A 63 10.66 7.51 1.62
C GLY A 63 9.50 6.51 1.58
N LYS A 64 8.81 6.26 2.69
CA LYS A 64 7.77 5.23 2.80
C LYS A 64 6.48 5.57 2.04
N ALA A 65 6.18 6.85 1.83
CA ALA A 65 5.07 7.25 0.98
C ALA A 65 5.30 6.88 -0.49
N ASP A 66 6.52 7.09 -0.99
CA ASP A 66 6.88 6.72 -2.35
C ASP A 66 6.93 5.20 -2.52
N LEU A 67 7.44 4.49 -1.50
CA LEU A 67 7.40 3.03 -1.41
C LEU A 67 5.96 2.51 -1.47
N SER A 68 5.08 3.01 -0.60
CA SER A 68 3.67 2.60 -0.56
C SER A 68 2.97 2.89 -1.90
N ARG A 69 3.20 4.06 -2.51
CA ARG A 69 2.67 4.41 -3.83
C ARG A 69 3.10 3.43 -4.92
N GLY A 70 4.39 3.10 -4.96
CA GLY A 70 4.96 2.16 -5.93
C GLY A 70 4.40 0.76 -5.77
N PHE A 71 4.32 0.27 -4.52
CA PHE A 71 3.75 -1.04 -4.21
C PHE A 71 2.25 -1.10 -4.55
N GLN A 72 1.46 -0.08 -4.18
CA GLN A 72 0.04 -0.03 -4.52
C GLN A 72 -0.19 -0.04 -6.03
N SER A 73 0.58 0.74 -6.79
CA SER A 73 0.44 0.81 -8.24
C SER A 73 0.82 -0.53 -8.89
N THR A 74 1.93 -1.13 -8.43
CA THR A 74 2.39 -2.42 -8.95
C THR A 74 1.40 -3.54 -8.63
N THR A 75 0.87 -3.59 -7.40
CA THR A 75 -0.17 -4.57 -7.02
C THR A 75 -1.43 -4.40 -7.87
N ALA A 76 -1.96 -3.18 -7.99
CA ALA A 76 -3.21 -2.92 -8.71
C ALA A 76 -3.16 -3.45 -10.15
N PHE A 77 -2.02 -3.30 -10.84
CA PHE A 77 -1.87 -3.83 -12.20
C PHE A 77 -1.38 -5.28 -12.23
N MET A 78 -0.23 -5.59 -11.63
CA MET A 78 0.45 -6.88 -11.79
C MET A 78 -0.24 -8.04 -11.09
N VAL A 79 -1.10 -7.76 -10.11
CA VAL A 79 -1.75 -8.77 -9.29
C VAL A 79 -3.25 -8.73 -9.55
N ASP A 80 -3.90 -7.61 -9.24
CA ASP A 80 -5.37 -7.54 -9.23
C ASP A 80 -5.95 -7.49 -10.65
N PHE A 81 -5.36 -6.69 -11.55
CA PHE A 81 -5.83 -6.59 -12.93
C PHE A 81 -5.50 -7.82 -13.78
N THR A 82 -4.28 -8.36 -13.67
CA THR A 82 -3.86 -9.57 -14.39
C THR A 82 -4.46 -10.85 -13.80
N GLY A 83 -4.93 -10.81 -12.55
CA GLY A 83 -5.50 -11.95 -11.83
C GLY A 83 -4.46 -12.90 -11.23
N HIS A 84 -3.19 -12.49 -11.14
CA HIS A 84 -2.17 -13.29 -10.48
C HIS A 84 -2.32 -13.26 -8.95
N CYS A 85 -1.83 -14.31 -8.29
CA CYS A 85 -1.74 -14.32 -6.83
C CYS A 85 -0.65 -13.34 -6.37
N LEU A 86 -0.91 -12.51 -5.34
CA LEU A 86 0.05 -11.57 -4.77
C LEU A 86 1.40 -12.22 -4.45
N PHE A 87 1.45 -13.51 -4.12
CA PHE A 87 2.68 -14.20 -3.77
C PHE A 87 3.70 -14.32 -4.92
N ILE A 88 3.31 -14.04 -6.16
CA ILE A 88 4.30 -13.90 -7.24
C ILE A 88 5.26 -12.72 -6.97
N THR A 89 4.80 -11.69 -6.24
CA THR A 89 5.59 -10.49 -5.95
C THR A 89 6.89 -10.84 -5.22
N PHE A 90 6.88 -11.84 -4.34
CA PHE A 90 8.08 -12.27 -3.61
C PHE A 90 9.18 -12.81 -4.53
N ALA A 91 8.79 -13.47 -5.63
CA ALA A 91 9.75 -14.00 -6.60
C ALA A 91 10.19 -12.92 -7.58
N ILE A 92 9.25 -12.14 -8.13
CA ILE A 92 9.57 -11.16 -9.19
C ILE A 92 10.33 -9.93 -8.68
N LEU A 93 10.22 -9.59 -7.38
CA LEU A 93 10.98 -8.49 -6.79
C LEU A 93 12.46 -8.84 -6.60
N ASP A 94 12.80 -10.11 -6.38
CA ASP A 94 14.19 -10.56 -6.23
C ASP A 94 14.79 -11.16 -7.52
N ILE A 95 13.94 -11.66 -8.43
CA ILE A 95 14.35 -12.35 -9.66
C ILE A 95 13.87 -11.55 -10.88
N ALA A 96 14.78 -10.80 -11.50
CA ALA A 96 14.48 -9.95 -12.65
C ALA A 96 13.83 -10.70 -13.82
N SER A 97 14.31 -11.91 -14.13
CA SER A 97 13.73 -12.75 -15.19
C SER A 97 12.31 -13.24 -14.86
N GLY A 98 11.95 -13.28 -13.57
CA GLY A 98 10.58 -13.56 -13.14
C GLY A 98 9.65 -12.40 -13.49
N TYR A 99 10.08 -11.16 -13.26
CA TYR A 99 9.32 -9.98 -13.63
C TYR A 99 9.09 -9.90 -15.14
N GLU A 100 10.15 -10.10 -15.93
CA GLU A 100 10.07 -10.15 -17.40
C GLU A 100 9.14 -11.28 -17.87
N GLY A 101 9.22 -12.46 -17.25
CA GLY A 101 8.37 -13.60 -17.59
C GLY A 101 6.88 -13.34 -17.37
N VAL A 102 6.50 -12.63 -16.31
CA VAL A 102 5.09 -12.23 -16.08
C VAL A 102 4.63 -11.24 -17.16
N MET A 103 5.49 -10.30 -17.55
CA MET A 103 5.15 -9.36 -18.63
C MET A 103 4.98 -10.07 -19.98
N ASP A 104 5.86 -11.02 -20.31
CA ASP A 104 5.74 -11.83 -21.52
C ASP A 104 4.46 -12.67 -21.52
N GLU A 105 4.09 -13.25 -20.37
CA GLU A 105 2.84 -13.98 -20.19
C GLU A 105 1.62 -13.09 -20.46
N VAL A 106 1.55 -11.93 -19.79
CA VAL A 106 0.45 -10.96 -19.93
C VAL A 106 0.33 -10.48 -21.38
N ASN A 107 1.46 -10.14 -22.01
CA ASN A 107 1.50 -9.71 -23.40
C ASN A 107 1.07 -10.82 -24.36
N GLY A 108 1.50 -12.07 -24.11
CA GLY A 108 1.13 -13.24 -24.91
C GLY A 108 -0.35 -13.59 -24.82
N VAL A 109 -0.96 -13.47 -23.64
CA VAL A 109 -2.39 -13.77 -23.42
C VAL A 109 -3.29 -12.66 -23.97
N LEU A 110 -2.96 -11.40 -23.69
CA LEU A 110 -3.79 -10.25 -24.06
C LEU A 110 -3.53 -9.76 -25.49
N GLY A 111 -2.47 -10.22 -26.15
CA GLY A 111 -2.02 -9.69 -27.45
C GLY A 111 -1.57 -8.23 -27.36
N THR A 112 -1.06 -7.84 -26.19
CA THR A 112 -0.60 -6.47 -25.90
C THR A 112 0.92 -6.40 -25.94
N ASN A 113 1.47 -5.19 -25.82
CA ASN A 113 2.92 -4.97 -25.79
C ASN A 113 3.27 -4.01 -24.66
N TYR A 114 2.80 -4.32 -23.46
CA TYR A 114 3.11 -3.57 -22.26
C TYR A 114 4.58 -3.74 -21.88
N SER A 115 5.18 -2.63 -21.48
CA SER A 115 6.51 -2.59 -20.90
C SER A 115 6.45 -2.50 -19.37
N VAL A 116 7.59 -2.70 -18.71
CA VAL A 116 7.74 -2.50 -17.26
C VAL A 116 7.30 -1.09 -16.84
N ASP A 117 7.58 -0.07 -17.65
CA ASP A 117 7.19 1.31 -17.37
C ASP A 117 5.68 1.53 -17.45
N ASP A 118 4.96 0.68 -18.18
CA ASP A 118 3.51 0.78 -18.32
C ASP A 118 2.79 0.20 -17.10
N VAL A 119 3.40 -0.75 -16.38
CA VAL A 119 2.86 -1.31 -15.13
C VAL A 119 2.56 -0.21 -14.12
N SER A 120 3.53 0.67 -13.87
CA SER A 120 3.36 1.77 -12.91
C SER A 120 2.30 2.77 -13.37
N LYS A 121 2.22 3.07 -14.67
CA LYS A 121 1.25 4.03 -15.23
C LYS A 121 -0.17 3.48 -15.21
N LEU A 122 -0.35 2.22 -15.58
CA LEU A 122 -1.64 1.54 -15.60
C LEU A 122 -2.15 1.30 -14.17
N GLY A 123 -1.25 0.89 -13.27
CA GLY A 123 -1.53 0.80 -11.85
C GLY A 123 -1.98 2.14 -11.26
N ALA A 124 -1.27 3.22 -11.58
CA ALA A 124 -1.67 4.57 -11.17
C ALA A 124 -3.04 4.97 -11.74
N ASP A 125 -3.34 4.63 -12.99
CA ASP A 125 -4.66 4.91 -13.60
C ASP A 125 -5.80 4.14 -12.92
N ILE A 126 -5.57 2.87 -12.54
CA ILE A 126 -6.52 2.06 -11.77
C ILE A 126 -6.79 2.73 -10.41
N LEU A 127 -5.73 3.06 -9.67
CA LEU A 127 -5.85 3.71 -8.36
C LEU A 127 -6.56 5.08 -8.45
N ARG A 128 -6.31 5.87 -9.51
CA ARG A 128 -7.04 7.14 -9.73
C ARG A 128 -8.53 6.92 -9.94
N LYS A 129 -8.94 5.87 -10.68
CA LYS A 129 -10.36 5.55 -10.90
C LYS A 129 -11.04 5.09 -9.60
N GLU A 130 -10.37 4.23 -8.83
CA GLU A 130 -10.87 3.80 -7.53
C GLU A 130 -11.00 4.95 -6.55
N LYS A 131 -10.02 5.87 -6.53
CA LYS A 131 -10.10 7.09 -5.71
C LYS A 131 -11.25 8.00 -6.15
N ALA A 132 -11.44 8.19 -7.46
CA ALA A 132 -12.55 8.99 -7.98
C ALA A 132 -13.92 8.39 -7.59
N PHE A 133 -14.04 7.05 -7.57
CA PHE A 133 -15.23 6.39 -7.06
C PHE A 133 -15.47 6.70 -5.57
N ASN A 134 -14.42 6.62 -4.75
CA ASN A 134 -14.50 6.94 -3.32
C ASN A 134 -14.85 8.41 -3.07
N GLU A 135 -14.24 9.34 -3.80
CA GLU A 135 -14.57 10.77 -3.73
C GLU A 135 -16.04 11.02 -4.11
N ALA A 136 -16.56 10.35 -5.14
CA ALA A 136 -17.96 10.41 -5.51
C ALA A 136 -18.90 9.80 -4.43
N ALA A 137 -18.41 8.82 -3.67
CA ALA A 137 -19.11 8.24 -2.53
C ALA A 137 -19.02 9.11 -1.25
N GLY A 138 -18.27 10.22 -1.27
CA GLY A 138 -18.13 11.16 -0.16
C GLY A 138 -16.91 10.97 0.74
N PHE A 139 -15.96 10.12 0.33
CA PHE A 139 -14.67 10.00 1.01
C PHE A 139 -13.83 11.25 0.74
N THR A 140 -13.00 11.59 1.72
CA THR A 140 -12.12 12.76 1.74
C THR A 140 -10.80 12.36 2.39
N ASN A 141 -9.78 13.21 2.32
CA ASN A 141 -8.48 12.95 2.97
C ASN A 141 -8.62 12.67 4.49
N ALA A 142 -9.69 13.14 5.15
CA ALA A 142 -9.96 12.83 6.55
C ALA A 142 -10.20 11.33 6.80
N HIS A 143 -10.64 10.59 5.78
CA HIS A 143 -10.83 9.14 5.82
C HIS A 143 -9.53 8.37 5.57
N ASP A 144 -8.51 9.04 5.02
CA ASP A 144 -7.18 8.49 4.76
C ASP A 144 -6.27 8.67 5.97
N ARG A 145 -6.78 8.37 7.17
CA ARG A 145 -6.10 8.56 8.45
C ARG A 145 -6.23 7.31 9.31
N LEU A 146 -5.16 7.00 10.05
CA LEU A 146 -5.19 5.93 11.04
C LEU A 146 -5.98 6.34 12.31
N PRO A 147 -6.50 5.36 13.07
CA PRO A 147 -7.15 5.61 14.35
C PRO A 147 -6.32 6.46 15.30
N GLU A 148 -6.93 7.47 15.92
CA GLU A 148 -6.23 8.48 16.72
C GLU A 148 -5.36 7.88 17.83
N PHE A 149 -5.81 6.79 18.47
CA PHE A 149 -5.04 6.13 19.53
C PHE A 149 -3.65 5.65 19.07
N MET A 150 -3.47 5.37 17.78
CA MET A 150 -2.17 4.97 17.25
C MET A 150 -1.18 6.14 17.16
N LYS A 151 -1.66 7.40 17.16
CA LYS A 151 -0.83 8.61 17.13
C LYS A 151 -0.26 8.98 18.50
N TYR A 152 -0.92 8.58 19.60
CA TYR A 152 -0.50 8.96 20.96
C TYR A 152 -0.22 7.78 21.91
N GLU A 153 -0.68 6.56 21.62
CA GLU A 153 -0.39 5.38 22.46
C GLU A 153 0.86 4.63 21.97
N PRO A 154 1.98 4.67 22.73
CA PRO A 154 3.20 3.96 22.35
C PRO A 154 3.00 2.45 22.42
N LEU A 155 3.62 1.74 21.48
CA LEU A 155 3.57 0.27 21.42
C LEU A 155 4.89 -0.35 21.94
N PRO A 156 4.88 -1.09 23.07
CA PRO A 156 6.02 -1.89 23.50
C PRO A 156 6.35 -3.01 22.49
N PRO A 157 7.63 -3.42 22.33
CA PRO A 157 8.80 -3.00 23.10
C PRO A 157 9.51 -1.76 22.56
N HIS A 158 9.25 -1.36 21.31
CA HIS A 158 9.92 -0.22 20.67
C HIS A 158 9.40 1.14 21.15
N ASN A 159 8.24 1.16 21.80
CA ASN A 159 7.52 2.35 22.28
C ASN A 159 7.28 3.40 21.19
N THR A 160 7.05 2.94 19.96
CA THR A 160 6.77 3.82 18.82
C THR A 160 5.28 4.13 18.72
N VAL A 161 4.98 5.31 18.18
CA VAL A 161 3.63 5.77 17.78
C VAL A 161 3.62 5.98 16.28
N PHE A 162 2.45 6.10 15.66
CA PHE A 162 2.37 6.47 14.25
C PHE A 162 2.61 7.98 14.10
N ASP A 163 3.82 8.34 13.71
CA ASP A 163 4.38 9.69 13.63
C ASP A 163 4.49 10.20 12.19
N VAL A 164 3.87 9.52 11.23
CA VAL A 164 3.83 9.95 9.82
C VAL A 164 2.94 11.19 9.70
N PRO A 165 3.44 12.31 9.16
CA PRO A 165 2.65 13.50 8.91
C PRO A 165 1.48 13.23 7.97
N ASP A 166 0.37 13.90 8.22
CA ASP A 166 -0.82 13.83 7.37
C ASP A 166 -0.50 14.28 5.92
N ASP A 167 0.40 15.26 5.74
CA ASP A 167 0.88 15.69 4.42
C ASP A 167 1.58 14.56 3.64
N THR A 168 2.30 13.68 4.34
CA THR A 168 2.98 12.52 3.75
C THR A 168 1.97 11.48 3.25
N LEU A 169 0.81 11.36 3.90
CA LEU A 169 -0.28 10.50 3.47
C LEU A 169 -0.97 11.07 2.23
N ASP A 170 -1.22 12.37 2.23
CA ASP A 170 -1.87 13.06 1.11
C ASP A 170 -0.96 13.06 -0.14
N ASP A 171 0.35 13.10 0.05
CA ASP A 171 1.37 12.99 -1.00
C ASP A 171 1.32 11.66 -1.78
N VAL A 172 0.78 10.58 -1.21
CA VAL A 172 0.66 9.28 -1.89
C VAL A 172 -0.19 9.41 -3.14
N TYR A 173 -1.35 10.06 -3.04
CA TYR A 173 -2.20 10.34 -4.19
C TYR A 173 -1.89 11.66 -4.89
N GLY A 174 -1.31 12.64 -4.18
CA GLY A 174 -0.91 13.91 -4.77
C GLY A 174 0.17 13.78 -5.85
N LYS A 175 0.98 12.71 -5.78
CA LYS A 175 2.08 12.42 -6.72
C LYS A 175 1.79 11.23 -7.66
N LEU A 176 0.55 10.74 -7.69
CA LEU A 176 0.11 9.57 -8.49
C LEU A 176 -0.20 9.93 -9.95
#